data_AF-A0A7S2P0I3-F1
#
_entry.id   AF-A0A7S2P0I3-F1
#
_cell.length_a   1.000
_cell.length_b   1.000
_cell.length_c   1.000
_cell.angle_alpha   90.00
_cell.angle_beta   90.00
_cell.angle_gamma   90.00
#
_symmetry.space_group_name_H-M   'P 1'
#
loop_
_entity.id
_entity.type
_entity.pdbx_description
1 polymer ?
#
loop_
_entity_poly.entity_id
_entity_poly.type
_entity_poly.pdbx_seq_one_letter_code
_entity_poly.pdbx_strand_id
1 'polypeptide(L)'
;IIGFYFMSLMTIVTIASLVWIYRMRHTSVMRAGPVSNLVQVVLGLLIMEISWYFFAMDFSMGLTKGQLDATCAIHYYLMFTGFLVTYVAFVSNQIQLAEDSRQNGLILPSKRVLRCIAFSLPVGALLVFVYITFFDNIIWYE
;
A
#
# COMPACT_ATOMS: atom_id res chain seq x y z
N ILE A 1 -8.69 -10.28 -18.36
CA ILE A 1 -7.78 -11.45 -18.25
C ILE A 1 -6.33 -11.05 -17.94
N ILE A 2 -5.65 -10.28 -18.81
CA ILE A 2 -4.24 -9.86 -18.56
C ILE A 2 -4.07 -9.10 -17.23
N GLY A 3 -5.00 -8.19 -16.90
CA GLY A 3 -5.00 -7.48 -15.61
C GLY A 3 -5.07 -8.40 -14.39
N PHE A 4 -5.86 -9.48 -14.46
CA PHE A 4 -5.94 -10.47 -13.37
C PHE A 4 -4.63 -11.22 -13.16
N TYR A 5 -3.93 -11.60 -14.23
CA TYR A 5 -2.62 -12.23 -14.12
C TYR A 5 -1.59 -11.31 -13.46
N PHE A 6 -1.60 -10.03 -13.83
CA PHE A 6 -0.71 -9.05 -13.21
C PHE A 6 -1.03 -8.86 -11.72
N MET A 7 -2.30 -8.72 -11.36
CA MET A 7 -2.74 -8.62 -9.96
C MET A 7 -2.32 -9.85 -9.14
N SER A 8 -2.55 -11.06 -9.65
CA SER A 8 -2.14 -12.29 -8.96
C SER A 8 -0.63 -12.43 -8.82
N LEU A 9 0.14 -12.02 -9.83
CA LEU A 9 1.61 -12.02 -9.75
C LEU A 9 2.10 -11.06 -8.67
N MET A 10 1.56 -9.85 -8.61
CA MET A 10 1.92 -8.86 -7.59
C MET A 10 1.58 -9.39 -6.18
N THR A 11 0.42 -10.02 -6.01
CA THR A 11 0.06 -10.68 -4.74
C THR A 11 1.01 -11.79 -4.33
N ILE A 12 1.47 -12.62 -5.27
CA ILE A 12 2.48 -13.64 -4.97
C ILE A 12 3.79 -12.99 -4.50
N VAL A 13 4.24 -11.93 -5.17
CA VAL A 13 5.46 -11.19 -4.80
C VAL A 13 5.31 -10.54 -3.42
N THR A 14 4.16 -9.94 -3.13
CA THR A 14 3.84 -9.31 -1.84
C THR A 14 3.83 -10.34 -0.69
N ILE A 15 3.22 -11.51 -0.90
CA ILE A 15 3.22 -12.61 0.08
C ILE A 15 4.63 -13.18 0.25
N ALA A 16 5.37 -13.41 -0.84
CA ALA A 16 6.75 -13.90 -0.77
C ALA A 16 7.65 -12.92 0.02
N SER A 17 7.43 -11.62 -0.16
CA SER A 17 8.12 -10.57 0.59
C SER A 17 7.80 -10.62 2.08
N LEU A 18 6.54 -10.83 2.47
CA LEU A 18 6.16 -11.04 3.88
C LEU A 18 6.84 -12.27 4.48
N VAL A 19 6.84 -13.39 3.77
CA VAL A 19 7.48 -14.63 4.22
C VAL A 19 8.99 -14.42 4.37
N TRP A 20 9.61 -13.72 3.43
CA TRP A 20 11.04 -13.38 3.50
C TRP A 20 11.34 -12.48 4.70
N ILE A 21 10.55 -11.43 4.93
CA ILE A 21 10.66 -10.53 6.10
C ILE A 21 10.55 -11.35 7.39
N TYR A 22 9.54 -12.21 7.48
CA TYR A 22 9.31 -13.05 8.65
C TYR A 22 10.49 -13.99 8.93
N ARG A 23 11.05 -14.63 7.89
CA ARG A 23 12.23 -15.51 8.03
C ARG A 23 13.49 -14.73 8.42
N MET A 24 13.68 -13.55 7.84
CA MET A 24 14.88 -12.73 8.05
C MET A 24 14.82 -11.88 9.32
N ARG A 25 13.68 -11.82 10.04
CA ARG A 25 13.47 -10.95 11.21
C ARG A 25 14.53 -11.09 12.32
N HIS A 26 15.19 -12.25 12.41
CA HIS A 26 16.21 -12.51 13.43
C HIS A 26 17.63 -12.13 12.99
N THR A 27 17.85 -11.79 11.72
CA THR A 27 19.16 -11.40 11.19
C THR A 27 19.57 -10.01 11.69
N SER A 28 20.88 -9.77 11.83
CA SER A 28 21.43 -8.48 12.28
C SER A 28 21.02 -7.32 11.35
N VAL A 29 20.87 -7.59 10.06
CA VAL A 29 20.43 -6.63 9.04
C VAL A 29 19.01 -6.13 9.31
N MET A 30 18.10 -7.00 9.72
CA MET A 30 16.70 -6.64 10.00
C MET A 30 16.51 -6.04 11.40
N ARG A 31 17.38 -6.37 12.37
CA ARG A 31 17.34 -5.73 13.71
C ARG A 31 17.75 -4.26 13.71
N ALA A 32 18.43 -3.80 12.67
CA ALA A 32 18.89 -2.42 12.56
C ALA A 32 17.76 -1.42 12.22
N GLY A 33 16.54 -1.89 11.92
CA GLY A 33 15.39 -1.04 11.65
C GLY A 33 14.09 -1.60 12.26
N PRO A 34 13.00 -0.82 12.26
CA PRO A 34 11.72 -1.23 12.82
C PRO A 34 11.02 -2.20 11.86
N VAL A 35 11.33 -3.50 11.98
CA VAL A 35 10.72 -4.60 11.21
C VAL A 35 9.19 -4.56 11.26
N SER A 36 8.62 -4.11 12.38
CA SER A 36 7.17 -3.93 12.55
C SER A 36 6.56 -2.97 11.52
N ASN A 37 7.24 -1.86 11.21
CA ASN A 37 6.73 -0.87 10.25
C ASN A 37 6.79 -1.42 8.82
N LEU A 38 7.86 -2.17 8.50
CA LEU A 38 7.97 -2.84 7.20
C LEU A 38 6.85 -3.88 7.01
N VAL A 39 6.54 -4.68 8.05
CA VAL A 39 5.41 -5.62 8.01
C VAL A 39 4.09 -4.90 7.81
N GLN A 40 3.86 -3.78 8.49
CA GLN A 40 2.64 -2.97 8.31
C GLN A 40 2.53 -2.39 6.90
N VAL A 41 3.63 -1.90 6.30
CA VAL A 41 3.64 -1.43 4.91
C VAL A 41 3.18 -2.54 3.97
N VAL A 42 3.76 -3.73 4.09
CA VAL A 42 3.43 -4.84 3.18
C VAL A 42 2.02 -5.38 3.43
N LEU A 43 1.54 -5.37 4.68
CA LEU A 43 0.13 -5.67 5.00
C LEU A 43 -0.83 -4.66 4.35
N GLY A 44 -0.54 -3.37 4.44
CA GLY A 44 -1.37 -2.33 3.81
C GLY A 44 -1.42 -2.48 2.29
N LEU A 45 -0.28 -2.78 1.65
CA LEU A 45 -0.21 -3.08 0.22
C LEU A 45 -1.05 -4.31 -0.15
N LEU A 46 -0.98 -5.38 0.65
CA LEU A 46 -1.79 -6.58 0.42
C LEU A 46 -3.29 -6.28 0.52
N ILE A 47 -3.72 -5.45 1.48
CA ILE A 47 -5.12 -5.02 1.61
C ILE A 47 -5.55 -4.22 0.37
N MET A 48 -4.71 -3.32 -0.13
CA MET A 48 -4.99 -2.56 -1.36
C MET A 48 -5.10 -3.49 -2.58
N GLU A 49 -4.21 -4.48 -2.70
CA GLU A 49 -4.27 -5.48 -3.77
C GLU A 49 -5.57 -6.30 -3.73
N ILE A 50 -6.00 -6.73 -2.54
CA ILE A 50 -7.28 -7.44 -2.38
C ILE A 50 -8.44 -6.56 -2.85
N SER A 51 -8.39 -5.24 -2.60
CA SER A 51 -9.42 -4.31 -3.04
C SER A 51 -9.62 -4.31 -4.57
N TRP A 52 -8.56 -4.57 -5.35
CA TRP A 52 -8.64 -4.60 -6.81
C TRP A 52 -9.41 -5.79 -7.35
N TYR A 53 -9.48 -6.91 -6.62
CA TYR A 53 -10.32 -8.03 -7.01
C TYR A 53 -11.81 -7.69 -6.94
N PHE A 54 -12.21 -6.88 -5.95
CA PHE A 54 -13.58 -6.38 -5.83
C PHE A 54 -13.91 -5.34 -6.90
N PHE A 55 -12.95 -4.49 -7.25
CA PHE A 55 -13.10 -3.53 -8.36
C PHE A 55 -13.31 -4.21 -9.71
N ALA A 56 -12.69 -5.37 -9.91
CA ALA A 56 -12.79 -6.11 -11.17
C ALA A 56 -14.09 -6.94 -11.29
N MET A 57 -14.97 -6.91 -10.29
CA MET A 57 -16.28 -7.58 -10.34
C MET A 57 -17.32 -6.71 -11.04
N ASP A 58 -18.12 -7.32 -11.91
CA ASP A 58 -19.18 -6.64 -12.65
C ASP A 58 -20.41 -7.55 -12.87
N PHE A 59 -21.41 -7.05 -13.59
CA PHE A 59 -22.61 -7.81 -13.95
C PHE A 59 -22.32 -9.06 -14.80
N SER A 60 -21.21 -9.10 -15.53
CA SER A 60 -20.85 -10.26 -16.37
C SER A 60 -20.56 -11.52 -15.53
N MET A 61 -20.26 -11.34 -14.24
CA MET A 61 -20.09 -12.41 -13.26
C MET A 61 -21.40 -12.90 -12.65
N GLY A 62 -22.56 -12.42 -13.12
CA GLY A 62 -23.88 -12.81 -12.63
C GLY A 62 -24.29 -12.14 -11.32
N LEU A 63 -23.65 -11.02 -10.97
CA LEU A 63 -23.97 -10.25 -9.77
C LEU A 63 -25.29 -9.48 -9.93
N THR A 64 -26.07 -9.40 -8.86
CA THR A 64 -27.22 -8.49 -8.78
C THR A 64 -26.76 -7.06 -8.51
N LYS A 65 -27.61 -6.06 -8.79
CA LYS A 65 -27.29 -4.64 -8.52
C LYS A 65 -26.86 -4.39 -7.08
N GLY A 66 -27.60 -4.93 -6.10
CA GLY A 66 -27.24 -4.75 -4.69
C GLY A 66 -25.92 -5.41 -4.30
N GLN A 67 -25.54 -6.52 -4.96
CA GLN A 67 -24.21 -7.13 -4.77
C GLN A 67 -23.12 -6.28 -5.40
N LEU A 68 -23.36 -5.67 -6.55
CA LEU A 68 -22.42 -4.77 -7.21
C LEU A 68 -22.14 -3.54 -6.34
N ASP A 69 -23.19 -2.91 -5.80
CA ASP A 69 -23.07 -1.77 -4.89
C ASP A 69 -22.24 -2.14 -3.65
N ALA A 70 -22.46 -3.34 -3.10
CA ALA A 70 -21.68 -3.85 -1.97
C ALA A 70 -20.21 -4.10 -2.34
N THR A 71 -19.91 -4.68 -3.51
CA THR A 71 -18.53 -4.89 -3.97
C THR A 71 -17.79 -3.57 -4.19
N CYS A 72 -18.47 -2.55 -4.73
CA CYS A 72 -17.92 -1.20 -4.87
C CYS A 72 -17.59 -0.59 -3.49
N ALA A 73 -18.51 -0.67 -2.53
CA ALA A 73 -18.27 -0.18 -1.18
C ALA A 73 -17.08 -0.91 -0.51
N ILE A 74 -17.01 -2.24 -0.61
CA ILE A 74 -15.90 -3.04 -0.07
C ILE A 74 -14.57 -2.62 -0.70
N HIS A 75 -14.53 -2.41 -2.02
CA HIS A 75 -13.35 -1.91 -2.71
C HIS A 75 -12.86 -0.59 -2.08
N TYR A 76 -13.73 0.40 -1.93
CA TYR A 76 -13.36 1.69 -1.36
C TYR A 76 -12.85 1.56 0.09
N TYR A 77 -13.53 0.78 0.93
CA TYR A 77 -13.11 0.59 2.32
C TYR A 77 -11.74 -0.09 2.40
N LEU A 78 -11.50 -1.14 1.63
CA LEU A 78 -10.22 -1.84 1.61
C LEU A 78 -9.11 -0.95 1.06
N MET A 79 -9.35 -0.26 -0.05
CA MET A 79 -8.38 0.64 -0.67
C MET A 79 -7.96 1.75 0.32
N PHE A 80 -8.92 2.40 0.96
CA PHE A 80 -8.67 3.45 1.94
C PHE A 80 -7.96 2.92 3.19
N THR A 81 -8.39 1.78 3.72
CA THR A 81 -7.77 1.16 4.90
C THR A 81 -6.33 0.75 4.61
N GLY A 82 -6.07 0.09 3.48
CA GLY A 82 -4.73 -0.31 3.08
C GLY A 82 -3.81 0.90 2.89
N PHE A 83 -4.31 1.96 2.25
CA PHE A 83 -3.59 3.23 2.12
C PHE A 83 -3.23 3.83 3.48
N LEU A 84 -4.19 3.93 4.42
CA LEU A 84 -3.95 4.48 5.75
C LEU A 84 -2.89 3.67 6.52
N VAL A 85 -2.98 2.33 6.50
CA VAL A 85 -2.02 1.46 7.18
C VAL A 85 -0.62 1.66 6.59
N THR A 86 -0.49 1.65 5.26
CA THR A 86 0.80 1.88 4.60
C THR A 86 1.35 3.28 4.90
N TYR A 87 0.49 4.30 4.86
CA TYR A 87 0.87 5.69 5.11
C TYR A 87 1.36 5.90 6.55
N VAL A 88 0.60 5.43 7.54
CA VAL A 88 0.96 5.55 8.96
C VAL A 88 2.27 4.81 9.23
N ALA A 89 2.41 3.57 8.76
CA ALA A 89 3.64 2.79 8.95
C ALA A 89 4.87 3.48 8.33
N PHE A 90 4.68 4.10 7.16
CA PHE A 90 5.73 4.86 6.50
C PHE A 90 6.12 6.11 7.29
N VAL A 91 5.15 6.91 7.72
CA VAL A 91 5.38 8.12 8.53
C VAL A 91 6.03 7.78 9.87
N SER A 92 5.54 6.76 10.58
CA SER A 92 6.14 6.28 11.84
C SER A 92 7.59 5.87 11.66
N ASN A 93 7.94 5.21 10.54
CA ASN A 93 9.32 4.87 10.22
C ASN A 93 10.19 6.12 9.99
N GLN A 94 9.67 7.16 9.34
CA GLN A 94 10.40 8.43 9.16
C GLN A 94 10.65 9.15 10.48
N ILE A 95 9.66 9.18 11.37
CA ILE A 95 9.79 9.81 12.69
C ILE A 95 10.88 9.10 13.50
N GLN A 96 10.85 7.76 13.55
CA GLN A 96 11.85 6.97 14.26
C GLN A 96 13.26 7.20 13.70
N LEU A 97 13.42 7.20 12.37
CA LEU A 97 14.73 7.48 11.75
C LEU A 97 15.24 8.90 12.05
N ALA A 98 14.34 9.89 12.11
CA ALA A 98 14.70 11.26 12.47
C ALA A 98 15.11 11.38 13.94
N GLU A 99 14.41 10.70 14.85
CA GLU A 99 14.75 10.62 16.27
C GLU A 99 16.08 9.92 16.51
N ASP A 100 16.32 8.78 15.85
CA ASP A 100 17.56 8.02 15.94
C ASP A 100 18.76 8.83 15.42
N SER A 101 18.58 9.58 14.33
CA SER A 101 19.61 10.48 13.78
C SER A 101 19.93 11.63 14.75
N ARG A 102 18.91 12.19 15.40
CA ARG A 102 19.07 13.27 16.40
C ARG A 102 19.79 12.77 17.67
N GLN A 103 19.49 11.56 18.12
CA GLN A 103 20.05 11.01 19.36
C GLN A 103 21.48 10.48 19.20
N ASN A 104 21.77 9.80 18.07
CA ASN A 104 23.04 9.09 17.88
C ASN A 104 24.07 9.88 17.06
N GLY A 105 23.75 11.10 16.60
CA GLY A 105 24.62 11.86 15.70
C GLY A 105 24.91 11.13 14.38
N LEU A 106 24.10 10.11 14.05
CA LEU A 106 24.23 9.32 12.84
C LEU A 106 23.95 10.22 11.63
N ILE A 107 24.93 10.25 10.72
CA ILE A 107 24.84 10.91 9.40
C ILE A 107 23.51 10.51 8.78
N LEU A 108 22.64 11.51 8.51
CA LEU A 108 21.33 11.32 7.88
C LEU A 108 21.43 10.29 6.73
N PRO A 109 20.40 9.46 6.50
CA PRO A 109 20.33 8.64 5.30
C PRO A 109 20.57 9.54 4.09
N SER A 110 21.48 9.12 3.20
CA SER A 110 21.99 9.98 2.12
C SER A 110 20.84 10.73 1.43
N LYS A 111 21.08 11.98 0.99
CA LYS A 111 20.07 12.83 0.31
C LYS A 111 19.27 12.11 -0.79
N ARG A 112 19.77 11.00 -1.35
CA ARG A 112 19.07 10.12 -2.30
C ARG A 112 17.90 9.36 -1.67
N VAL A 113 18.07 8.78 -0.48
CA VAL A 113 17.00 8.06 0.24
C VAL A 113 15.87 9.02 0.61
N LEU A 114 16.22 10.20 1.15
CA LEU A 114 15.24 11.25 1.43
C LEU A 114 14.49 11.74 0.17
N ARG A 115 15.18 11.80 -0.98
CA ARG A 115 14.56 12.15 -2.27
C ARG A 115 13.66 11.06 -2.83
N CYS A 116 14.03 9.79 -2.73
CA CYS A 116 13.16 8.67 -3.11
C CYS A 116 11.91 8.62 -2.23
N ILE A 117 12.06 8.91 -0.93
CA ILE A 117 10.97 9.03 0.06
C ILE A 117 10.05 10.23 -0.25
N ALA A 118 10.64 11.39 -0.55
CA ALA A 118 9.90 12.59 -0.94
C ALA A 118 9.26 12.48 -2.32
N PHE A 119 9.67 11.53 -3.17
CA PHE A 119 9.02 11.23 -4.45
C PHE A 119 7.91 10.18 -4.30
N SER A 120 8.06 9.19 -3.43
CA SER A 120 7.05 8.14 -3.22
C SER A 120 5.78 8.65 -2.52
N LEU A 121 5.93 9.65 -1.62
CA LEU A 121 4.81 10.28 -0.91
C LEU A 121 3.84 11.05 -1.85
N PRO A 122 4.32 11.98 -2.72
CA PRO A 122 3.47 12.64 -3.70
C PRO A 122 2.95 11.68 -4.76
N VAL A 123 3.71 10.69 -5.22
CA VAL A 123 3.23 9.77 -6.26
C VAL A 123 2.10 8.88 -5.72
N GLY A 124 2.21 8.39 -4.49
CA GLY A 124 1.12 7.65 -3.83
C GLY A 124 -0.11 8.51 -3.57
N ALA A 125 0.07 9.74 -3.07
CA ALA A 125 -1.01 10.68 -2.82
C ALA A 125 -1.66 11.21 -4.12
N LEU A 126 -0.87 11.40 -5.18
CA LEU A 126 -1.33 11.87 -6.49
C LEU A 126 -2.02 10.75 -7.26
N LEU A 127 -1.59 9.49 -7.11
CA LEU A 127 -2.35 8.34 -7.58
C LEU A 127 -3.72 8.28 -6.90
N VAL A 128 -3.78 8.43 -5.57
CA VAL A 128 -5.07 8.47 -4.83
C VAL A 128 -5.91 9.69 -5.21
N PHE A 129 -5.31 10.87 -5.37
CA PHE A 129 -6.04 12.10 -5.73
C PHE A 129 -6.57 12.05 -7.16
N VAL A 130 -5.75 11.61 -8.13
CA VAL A 130 -6.20 11.38 -9.51
C VAL A 130 -7.28 10.30 -9.53
N TYR A 131 -7.17 9.25 -8.72
CA TYR A 131 -8.19 8.20 -8.64
C TYR A 131 -9.53 8.74 -8.11
N ILE A 132 -9.52 9.47 -6.99
CA ILE A 132 -10.73 10.08 -6.42
C ILE A 132 -11.34 11.07 -7.42
N THR A 133 -10.53 11.95 -8.01
CA THR A 133 -11.02 13.02 -8.90
C THR A 133 -11.51 12.49 -10.26
N PHE A 134 -10.85 11.47 -10.82
CA PHE A 134 -11.25 10.88 -12.09
C PHE A 134 -12.52 10.04 -11.94
N PHE A 135 -12.71 9.35 -10.80
CA PHE A 135 -13.90 8.53 -10.57
C PHE A 135 -15.10 9.31 -10.04
N ASP A 136 -14.91 10.40 -9.27
CA ASP A 136 -16.02 11.33 -8.98
C ASP A 136 -16.59 11.89 -10.30
N ASN A 137 -15.74 12.20 -11.28
CA ASN A 137 -16.23 12.65 -12.59
C ASN A 137 -16.89 11.55 -13.43
N ILE A 138 -16.67 10.27 -13.16
CA ILE A 138 -17.35 9.18 -13.90
C ILE A 138 -18.70 8.85 -13.26
N ILE A 139 -18.80 8.90 -11.94
CA ILE A 139 -20.05 8.59 -11.19
C ILE A 139 -21.16 9.63 -11.44
N TRP A 140 -20.81 10.85 -11.86
CA TRP A 140 -21.77 11.92 -12.16
C TRP A 140 -22.07 12.14 -13.66
N TYR A 141 -21.48 11.35 -14.56
CA TYR A 141 -21.68 11.47 -16.01
C TYR A 141 -22.49 10.31 -16.64
N GLU A 142 -23.07 9.43 -15.84
CA GLU A 142 -24.20 8.54 -16.21
C GLU A 142 -25.47 8.96 -15.49
#